data_AF-A0AAW9DP91-F1
#
_entry.id   AF-A0AAW9DP91-F1
#
_cell.length_a   1.000
_cell.length_b   1.000
_cell.length_c   1.000
_cell.angle_alpha   90.00
_cell.angle_beta   90.00
_cell.angle_gamma   90.00
#
_symmetry.space_group_name_H-M   'P 1'
#
loop_
_entity.id
_entity.type
_entity.pdbx_description
1 polymer ?
#
loop_
_entity_poly.entity_id
_entity_poly.type
_entity_poly.pdbx_seq_one_letter_code
_entity_poly.pdbx_strand_id
1 'polypeptide(L)'
;MIRLATVIVLCFTIFVQPIWGAFAMQLIDREAAEAIANAKIAALSETHHLVLETSKTREYNFGWVFVYGTQAYIKSGDVMDMVPGAMPLVVERTGKSFLLPSSVPPERSIQSLEQTWRDEHRQ
;
A
#
# COMPACT_ATOMS: atom_id res chain seq x y z
N MET A 1 -54.29 12.21 -47.43
CA MET A 1 -54.87 12.89 -46.25
C MET A 1 -54.82 11.93 -45.06
N ILE A 2 -53.97 12.25 -44.05
CA ILE A 2 -54.07 11.97 -42.59
C ILE A 2 -54.26 10.48 -42.18
N ARG A 3 -53.47 9.81 -41.32
CA ARG A 3 -52.91 10.18 -40.01
C ARG A 3 -51.66 9.37 -39.62
N LEU A 4 -50.81 10.05 -38.85
CA LEU A 4 -49.79 9.52 -37.92
C LEU A 4 -50.34 8.39 -37.04
N ALA A 5 -49.47 7.47 -36.62
CA ALA A 5 -49.38 7.02 -35.23
C ALA A 5 -48.20 6.06 -34.97
N THR A 6 -47.29 6.54 -34.13
CA THR A 6 -46.68 5.77 -33.03
C THR A 6 -45.47 4.87 -33.37
N VAL A 7 -44.29 5.50 -33.39
CA VAL A 7 -43.02 4.83 -33.12
C VAL A 7 -43.00 4.44 -31.64
N ILE A 8 -43.10 3.14 -31.40
CA ILE A 8 -43.08 2.48 -30.10
C ILE A 8 -41.63 2.10 -29.77
N VAL A 9 -41.21 2.46 -28.56
CA VAL A 9 -40.19 1.79 -27.73
C VAL A 9 -38.73 1.94 -28.16
N LEU A 10 -37.99 2.73 -27.37
CA LEU A 10 -36.85 2.25 -26.57
C LEU A 10 -36.41 3.37 -25.63
N CYS A 11 -37.16 3.55 -24.55
CA CYS A 11 -36.68 4.28 -23.38
C CYS A 11 -35.70 3.36 -22.66
N PHE A 12 -34.45 3.34 -23.11
CA PHE A 12 -33.36 2.69 -22.39
C PHE A 12 -33.05 3.56 -21.18
N THR A 13 -33.83 3.38 -20.11
CA THR A 13 -33.45 3.85 -18.78
C THR A 13 -32.18 3.12 -18.42
N ILE A 14 -31.04 3.75 -18.65
CA ILE A 14 -29.77 3.36 -18.05
C ILE A 14 -29.97 3.58 -16.55
N PHE A 15 -30.46 2.54 -15.89
CA PHE A 15 -30.41 2.38 -14.45
C PHE A 15 -28.93 2.19 -14.13
N VAL A 16 -28.20 3.30 -14.04
CA VAL A 16 -26.85 3.33 -13.47
C VAL A 16 -27.03 2.88 -12.04
N GLN A 17 -26.79 1.59 -11.80
CA GLN A 17 -26.75 1.02 -10.46
C GLN A 17 -25.79 1.89 -9.63
N PRO A 18 -26.21 2.42 -8.47
CA PRO A 18 -25.26 2.98 -7.54
C PRO A 18 -24.35 1.82 -7.13
N ILE A 19 -23.11 1.82 -7.62
CA ILE A 19 -22.04 0.94 -7.14
C ILE A 19 -21.67 1.46 -5.75
N TRP A 20 -22.59 1.31 -4.80
CA TRP A 20 -22.29 1.40 -3.37
C TRP A 20 -21.93 -0.02 -2.96
N GLY A 21 -20.86 -0.53 -3.55
CA GLY A 21 -20.14 -1.64 -3.00
C GLY A 21 -19.50 -1.12 -1.73
N ALA A 22 -20.14 -1.37 -0.60
CA ALA A 22 -19.47 -1.36 0.68
C ALA A 22 -18.31 -2.35 0.56
N PHE A 23 -17.12 -1.83 0.25
CA PHE A 23 -15.87 -2.55 0.45
C PHE A 23 -15.79 -2.78 1.96
N ALA A 24 -16.29 -3.92 2.41
CA ALA A 24 -15.90 -4.44 3.71
C ALA A 24 -14.37 -4.40 3.71
N MET A 25 -13.78 -3.68 4.66
CA MET A 25 -12.35 -3.46 4.78
C MET A 25 -11.71 -4.80 5.16
N GLN A 26 -11.61 -5.69 4.18
CA GLN A 26 -11.05 -7.01 4.34
C GLN A 26 -9.57 -6.80 4.65
N LEU A 27 -9.14 -7.33 5.80
CA LEU A 27 -7.74 -7.26 6.16
C LEU A 27 -6.93 -7.90 5.04
N ILE A 28 -5.93 -7.18 4.54
CA ILE A 28 -5.10 -7.68 3.47
C ILE A 28 -4.22 -8.81 4.00
N ASP A 29 -3.82 -9.71 3.12
CA ASP A 29 -2.80 -10.71 3.41
C ASP A 29 -1.40 -10.17 3.07
N ARG A 30 -0.39 -11.02 3.28
CA ARG A 30 1.01 -10.67 3.02
C ARG A 30 1.29 -10.39 1.55
N GLU A 31 0.67 -11.12 0.63
CA GLU A 31 0.89 -10.96 -0.81
C GLU A 31 0.35 -9.58 -1.27
N ALA A 32 -0.84 -9.22 -0.84
CA ALA A 32 -1.41 -7.90 -1.06
C ALA A 32 -0.54 -6.80 -0.42
N ALA A 33 0.01 -7.03 0.78
CA ALA A 33 0.91 -6.07 1.42
C ALA A 33 2.21 -5.88 0.62
N GLU A 34 2.80 -6.96 0.09
CA GLU A 34 3.98 -6.91 -0.76
C GLU A 34 3.69 -6.19 -2.08
N ALA A 35 2.51 -6.37 -2.68
CA ALA A 35 2.10 -5.65 -3.88
C ALA A 35 2.00 -4.13 -3.62
N ILE A 36 1.39 -3.73 -2.50
CA ILE A 36 1.31 -2.32 -2.07
C ILE A 36 2.70 -1.76 -1.83
N ALA A 37 3.57 -2.52 -1.14
CA ALA A 37 4.92 -2.10 -0.82
C ALA A 37 5.76 -1.88 -2.10
N ASN A 38 5.72 -2.83 -3.04
CA ASN A 38 6.39 -2.72 -4.34
C ASN A 38 5.91 -1.50 -5.13
N ALA A 39 4.58 -1.29 -5.23
CA ALA A 39 4.03 -0.13 -5.90
C ALA A 39 4.48 1.19 -5.24
N LYS A 40 4.54 1.22 -3.90
CA LYS A 40 4.97 2.40 -3.16
C LYS A 40 6.44 2.72 -3.40
N ILE A 41 7.34 1.75 -3.32
CA ILE A 41 8.78 1.99 -3.51
C ILE A 41 9.12 2.35 -4.97
N ALA A 42 8.41 1.77 -5.95
CA ALA A 42 8.56 2.14 -7.35
C ALA A 42 8.19 3.62 -7.59
N ALA A 43 7.25 4.15 -6.81
CA ALA A 43 6.88 5.56 -6.86
C ALA A 43 7.82 6.50 -6.09
N LEU A 44 8.76 5.99 -5.28
CA LEU A 44 9.71 6.83 -4.53
C LEU A 44 10.89 7.33 -5.37
N SER A 45 11.26 6.60 -6.42
CA SER A 45 12.37 6.97 -7.28
C SER A 45 12.15 6.49 -8.71
N GLU A 46 12.16 7.42 -9.65
CA GLU A 46 12.15 7.11 -11.08
C GLU A 46 13.55 6.70 -11.59
N THR A 47 14.60 7.07 -10.84
CA THR A 47 15.99 6.92 -11.27
C THR A 47 16.68 5.68 -10.72
N HIS A 48 16.30 5.23 -9.52
CA HIS A 48 16.91 4.07 -8.88
C HIS A 48 15.96 2.89 -8.90
N HIS A 49 16.47 1.73 -9.31
CA HIS A 49 15.72 0.48 -9.23
C HIS A 49 15.70 -0.02 -7.78
N LEU A 50 14.69 0.40 -7.04
CA LEU A 50 14.44 -0.02 -5.65
C LEU A 50 13.74 -1.38 -5.63
N VAL A 51 14.18 -2.25 -4.74
CA VAL A 51 13.59 -3.59 -4.53
C VAL A 51 13.43 -3.86 -3.03
N LEU A 52 12.40 -4.62 -2.67
CA LEU A 52 12.20 -5.07 -1.29
C LEU A 52 13.27 -6.09 -0.90
N GLU A 53 13.81 -5.96 0.31
CA GLU A 53 14.63 -6.99 0.95
C GLU A 53 13.71 -7.93 1.74
N THR A 54 13.08 -8.88 1.03
CA THR A 54 12.03 -9.76 1.57
C THR A 54 12.47 -10.56 2.80
N SER A 55 13.74 -10.94 2.89
CA SER A 55 14.33 -11.63 4.05
C SER A 55 14.35 -10.80 5.33
N LYS A 56 14.32 -9.47 5.23
CA LYS A 56 14.27 -8.53 6.37
C LYS A 56 12.86 -8.01 6.66
N THR A 57 11.85 -8.48 5.93
CA THR A 57 10.45 -8.11 6.20
C THR A 57 10.03 -8.68 7.55
N ARG A 58 9.37 -7.86 8.37
CA ARG A 58 8.86 -8.27 9.69
C ARG A 58 7.36 -8.08 9.74
N GLU A 59 6.66 -9.10 10.21
CA GLU A 59 5.22 -9.06 10.46
C GLU A 59 4.93 -8.66 11.91
N TYR A 60 3.90 -7.84 12.08
CA TYR A 60 3.38 -7.34 13.35
C TYR A 60 1.85 -7.47 13.36
N ASN A 61 1.25 -7.26 14.54
CA ASN A 61 -0.21 -7.27 14.65
C ASN A 61 -0.86 -6.17 13.80
N PHE A 62 -0.24 -4.99 13.73
CA PHE A 62 -0.72 -3.87 12.92
C PHE A 62 -0.52 -4.06 11.40
N GLY A 63 0.37 -4.94 10.96
CA GLY A 63 0.70 -5.13 9.55
C GLY A 63 2.16 -5.56 9.33
N TRP A 64 2.76 -5.10 8.24
CA TRP A 64 4.12 -5.48 7.82
C TRP A 64 5.04 -4.28 7.76
N VAL A 65 6.30 -4.49 8.13
CA VAL A 65 7.39 -3.54 7.95
C VAL A 65 8.37 -4.08 6.92
N PHE A 66 8.50 -3.36 5.83
CA PHE A 66 9.37 -3.69 4.71
C PHE A 66 10.64 -2.85 4.73
N VAL A 67 11.77 -3.53 4.51
CA VAL A 67 13.06 -2.91 4.20
C VAL A 67 13.24 -2.97 2.68
N TYR A 68 13.80 -1.92 2.10
CA TYR A 68 14.10 -1.85 0.67
C TYR A 68 15.39 -1.08 0.44
N GLY A 69 15.96 -1.25 -0.74
CA GLY A 69 17.17 -0.58 -1.18
C GLY A 69 17.35 -0.74 -2.67
N THR A 70 18.45 -0.23 -3.21
CA THR A 70 18.77 -0.48 -4.62
C THR A 70 19.06 -1.97 -4.82
N GLN A 71 18.71 -2.48 -6.00
CA GLN A 71 19.05 -3.86 -6.35
C GLN A 71 20.56 -4.12 -6.28
N ALA A 72 21.38 -3.12 -6.60
CA ALA A 72 22.83 -3.20 -6.49
C ALA A 72 23.27 -3.38 -5.03
N TYR A 73 22.84 -2.49 -4.12
CA TYR A 73 23.17 -2.54 -2.70
C TYR A 73 22.75 -3.86 -2.04
N ILE A 74 21.55 -4.35 -2.33
CA ILE A 74 21.05 -5.61 -1.73
C ILE A 74 21.89 -6.82 -2.17
N LYS A 75 22.45 -6.78 -3.39
CA LYS A 75 23.31 -7.86 -3.91
C LYS A 75 24.77 -7.73 -3.45
N SER A 76 25.33 -6.52 -3.49
CA SER A 76 26.75 -6.27 -3.26
C SER A 76 27.07 -6.01 -1.78
N GLY A 77 26.14 -5.41 -1.04
CA GLY A 77 26.39 -4.82 0.28
C GLY A 77 27.29 -3.58 0.23
N ASP A 78 27.66 -3.09 -0.95
CA ASP A 78 28.55 -1.95 -1.11
C ASP A 78 27.80 -0.66 -0.76
N VAL A 79 28.28 0.04 0.26
CA VAL A 79 27.70 1.30 0.74
C VAL A 79 27.63 2.36 -0.36
N MET A 80 28.49 2.28 -1.38
CA MET A 80 28.45 3.18 -2.53
C MET A 80 27.20 3.00 -3.42
N ASP A 81 26.57 1.83 -3.37
CA ASP A 81 25.32 1.55 -4.11
C ASP A 81 24.07 1.96 -3.30
N MET A 82 24.24 2.40 -2.05
CA MET A 82 23.14 2.74 -1.15
C MET A 82 22.50 4.07 -1.53
N VAL A 83 21.16 4.13 -1.54
CA VAL A 83 20.42 5.38 -1.69
C VAL A 83 20.09 5.95 -0.31
N PRO A 84 20.56 7.18 0.01
CA PRO A 84 20.20 7.85 1.25
C PRO A 84 18.69 8.07 1.36
N GLY A 85 18.15 7.97 2.58
CA GLY A 85 16.73 8.19 2.82
C GLY A 85 15.84 6.96 2.59
N ALA A 86 16.42 5.79 2.34
CA ALA A 86 15.69 4.52 2.41
C ALA A 86 15.21 4.26 3.84
N MET A 87 13.97 4.65 4.12
CA MET A 87 13.30 4.51 5.41
C MET A 87 12.38 3.29 5.39
N PRO A 88 12.20 2.55 6.50
CA PRO A 88 11.30 1.40 6.51
C PRO A 88 9.88 1.80 6.09
N LEU A 89 9.27 0.96 5.25
CA LEU A 89 7.92 1.14 4.77
C LEU A 89 6.96 0.26 5.57
N VAL A 90 5.93 0.87 6.15
CA VAL A 90 4.85 0.16 6.82
C VAL A 90 3.69 -0.03 5.84
N VAL A 91 3.10 -1.22 5.85
CA VAL A 91 1.78 -1.49 5.27
C VAL A 91 0.90 -2.07 6.37
N GLU A 92 -0.12 -1.32 6.78
CA GLU A 92 -1.11 -1.76 7.76
C GLU A 92 -2.01 -2.86 7.17
N ARG A 93 -2.62 -3.69 8.03
CA ARG A 93 -3.61 -4.69 7.57
C ARG A 93 -4.83 -4.10 6.87
N THR A 94 -5.06 -2.80 7.02
CA THR A 94 -6.11 -2.04 6.32
C THR A 94 -5.74 -1.69 4.87
N GLY A 95 -4.49 -1.92 4.45
CA GLY A 95 -3.95 -1.51 3.15
C GLY A 95 -3.32 -0.12 3.13
N LYS A 96 -3.41 0.64 4.22
CA LYS A 96 -2.73 1.94 4.33
C LYS A 96 -1.22 1.73 4.39
N SER A 97 -0.46 2.55 3.65
CA SER A 97 1.00 2.49 3.62
C SER A 97 1.66 3.84 3.88
N PHE A 98 2.76 3.83 4.65
CA PHE A 98 3.52 5.03 5.01
C PHE A 98 4.96 4.71 5.40
N LEU A 99 5.86 5.67 5.22
CA LEU A 99 7.27 5.56 5.63
C LEU A 99 7.43 5.92 7.11
N LEU A 100 8.25 5.17 7.84
CA LEU A 100 8.66 5.55 9.19
C LEU A 100 9.64 6.73 9.15
N PRO A 101 9.64 7.63 10.16
CA PRO A 101 10.52 8.79 10.19
C PRO A 101 12.00 8.39 10.30
N SER A 102 12.87 9.23 9.73
CA SER A 102 14.33 9.05 9.70
C SER A 102 15.06 9.75 10.86
N SER A 103 14.31 10.51 11.68
CA SER A 103 14.86 11.27 12.82
C SER A 103 15.18 10.39 14.04
N VAL A 104 14.71 9.15 14.07
CA VAL A 104 14.97 8.18 15.13
C VAL A 104 15.32 6.82 14.54
N PRO A 105 16.03 5.95 15.28
CA PRO A 105 16.33 4.59 14.81
C PRO A 105 15.06 3.83 14.44
N PRO A 106 15.07 3.03 13.35
CA PRO A 106 13.92 2.25 12.88
C PRO A 106 13.20 1.48 13.97
N GLU A 107 13.95 0.78 14.82
CA GLU A 107 13.40 -0.06 15.90
C GLU A 107 12.57 0.76 16.89
N ARG A 108 12.97 2.00 17.18
CA ARG A 108 12.21 2.89 18.07
C ARG A 108 10.93 3.40 17.42
N SER A 109 10.98 3.73 16.12
CA SER A 109 9.78 4.11 15.37
C SER A 109 8.76 2.97 15.34
N ILE A 110 9.22 1.74 15.08
CA ILE A 110 8.36 0.55 15.06
C ILE A 110 7.76 0.29 16.44
N GLN A 111 8.57 0.37 17.50
CA GLN A 111 8.09 0.16 18.87
C GLN A 111 7.02 1.19 19.27
N SER A 112 7.23 2.46 18.91
CA SER A 112 6.25 3.52 19.19
C SER A 112 4.94 3.27 18.44
N LEU A 113 5.02 2.90 17.15
CA LEU A 113 3.84 2.56 16.35
C LEU A 113 3.07 1.39 16.94
N GLU A 114 3.78 0.33 17.35
CA GLU A 114 3.16 -0.85 17.94
C GLU A 114 2.48 -0.53 19.27
N GLN A 115 3.08 0.35 20.08
CA GLN A 115 2.47 0.81 21.32
C GLN A 115 1.20 1.60 21.07
N THR A 116 1.22 2.57 20.15
CA THR A 116 0.03 3.35 19.76
C THR A 116 -1.08 2.44 19.26
N TRP A 117 -0.76 1.49 18.37
CA TRP A 117 -1.74 0.55 17.86
C TRP A 117 -2.36 -0.32 18.97
N ARG A 118 -1.55 -0.80 19.93
CA ARG A 118 -2.05 -1.57 21.08
C ARG A 118 -2.99 -0.74 21.95
N ASP A 119 -2.68 0.52 22.18
CA ASP A 119 -3.48 1.39 23.04
C ASP A 119 -4.82 1.74 22.38
N GLU A 120 -4.87 1.91 21.06
CA GLU A 120 -6.10 2.11 20.28
C GLU A 120 -7.02 0.88 20.27
N HIS A 121 -6.47 -0.34 20.34
CA HIS A 121 -7.24 -1.59 20.25
C HIS A 121 -7.55 -2.23 21.62
N ARG A 122 -7.15 -1.59 22.72
CA ARG A 122 -7.50 -2.03 24.09
C ARG A 122 -8.84 -1.43 24.57
N GLN A 123 -9.28 -0.33 23.97
CA GLN A 123 -10.51 0.39 24.32
C GLN A 123 -11.74 -0.20 23.64
#